data_AF-A0A417S161-F1
#
_entry.id   AF-A0A417S161-F1
#
_cell.length_a   1.000
_cell.length_b   1.000
_cell.length_c   1.000
_cell.angle_alpha   90.00
_cell.angle_beta   90.00
_cell.angle_gamma   90.00
#
_symmetry.space_group_name_H-M   'P 1'
#
loop_
_entity.id
_entity.type
_entity.pdbx_description
1 polymer ?
#
loop_
_entity_poly.entity_id
_entity_poly.type
_entity_poly.pdbx_seq_one_letter_code
_entity_poly.pdbx_strand_id
1 'polypeptide(L)'
;MYRDGICRLTDTLYTKTVQFFDINYQLAQADDKAQIFEGYCDFLNYFDASIHVQLTFINQRANMQDFTRSIDIPPRGDEYDGIR
;
A
#
# COMPACT_ATOMS: atom_id res chain seq x y z
N MET A 1 7.93 13.41 -12.25
CA MET A 1 7.68 12.78 -10.94
C MET A 1 8.95 12.86 -10.12
N TYR A 2 8.88 13.38 -8.90
CA TYR A 2 9.99 13.50 -7.97
C TYR A 2 10.25 12.16 -7.27
N ARG A 3 11.44 12.01 -6.68
CA ARG A 3 11.86 10.77 -6.01
C ARG A 3 11.04 10.45 -4.75
N ASP A 4 10.36 11.44 -4.18
CA ASP A 4 9.49 11.32 -3.01
C ASP A 4 8.04 10.92 -3.36
N GLY A 5 7.79 10.57 -4.63
CA GLY A 5 6.47 10.16 -5.12
C GLY A 5 5.53 11.32 -5.46
N ILE A 6 5.98 12.57 -5.37
CA ILE A 6 5.18 13.73 -5.80
C ILE A 6 5.24 13.89 -7.32
N CYS A 7 4.11 14.16 -7.94
CA CYS A 7 4.03 14.60 -9.32
C CYS A 7 3.26 15.93 -9.38
N ARG A 8 3.88 16.98 -9.94
CA ARG A 8 3.19 18.23 -10.25
C ARG A 8 2.66 18.15 -11.67
N LEU A 9 1.34 18.22 -11.85
CA LEU A 9 0.70 18.15 -13.16
C LEU A 9 0.46 19.56 -13.73
N THR A 10 0.06 20.50 -12.87
CA THR A 10 -0.13 21.91 -13.20
C THR A 10 0.38 22.78 -12.06
N ASP A 11 0.16 24.10 -12.13
CA ASP A 11 0.52 24.98 -11.02
C ASP A 11 -0.29 24.71 -9.75
N THR A 12 -1.50 24.17 -9.89
CA THR A 12 -2.48 23.94 -8.80
C THR A 12 -2.83 22.47 -8.56
N LEU A 13 -2.35 21.54 -9.40
CA LEU A 13 -2.63 20.12 -9.29
C LEU A 13 -1.35 19.31 -9.02
N TYR A 14 -1.40 18.56 -7.92
CA TYR A 14 -0.33 17.67 -7.50
C TYR A 14 -0.91 16.29 -7.19
N THR A 15 -0.13 15.25 -7.44
CA THR A 15 -0.39 13.91 -6.95
C THR A 15 0.76 13.46 -6.07
N LYS A 16 0.45 12.61 -5.09
CA LYS A 16 1.46 11.98 -4.24
C LYS A 16 1.13 10.50 -4.12
N THR A 17 2.10 9.66 -4.45
CA THR A 17 2.01 8.22 -4.23
C THR A 17 2.74 7.87 -2.94
N VAL A 18 2.06 7.18 -2.03
CA VAL A 18 2.64 6.69 -0.77
C VAL A 18 2.51 5.17 -0.77
N GLN A 19 3.62 4.49 -0.49
CA GLN A 19 3.66 3.05 -0.31
C GLN A 19 3.78 2.72 1.18
N PHE A 20 2.94 1.81 1.66
CA PHE A 20 2.96 1.29 3.02
C PHE A 20 2.90 -0.24 2.96
N PHE A 21 3.56 -0.92 3.89
CA PHE A 21 3.71 -2.38 3.91
C PHE A 21 3.09 -3.03 5.15
N ASP A 22 2.41 -2.25 5.98
CA ASP A 22 2.04 -2.64 7.33
C ASP A 22 0.53 -2.88 7.46
N ILE A 23 0.16 -3.94 8.18
CA ILE A 23 -1.22 -4.29 8.55
C ILE A 23 -1.56 -3.88 9.99
N ASN A 24 -0.73 -3.03 10.60
CA ASN A 24 -0.78 -2.67 12.02
C ASN A 24 -2.17 -2.29 12.53
N TYR A 25 -3.02 -1.69 11.69
CA TYR A 25 -4.41 -1.41 12.09
C TYR A 25 -5.19 -2.66 12.48
N GLN A 26 -5.00 -3.81 11.82
CA GLN A 26 -5.71 -5.06 12.14
C GLN A 26 -5.26 -5.64 13.48
N LEU A 27 -3.96 -5.57 13.77
CA LEU A 27 -3.33 -6.10 14.99
C LEU A 27 -3.38 -5.14 16.19
N ALA A 28 -3.69 -3.87 15.95
CA ALA A 28 -3.77 -2.83 16.97
C ALA A 28 -4.82 -3.13 18.05
N GLN A 29 -4.59 -2.60 19.26
CA GLN A 29 -5.53 -2.66 20.37
C GLN A 29 -6.78 -1.80 20.07
N ALA A 30 -7.84 -1.99 20.85
CA ALA A 30 -9.10 -1.27 20.64
C ALA A 30 -8.92 0.26 20.70
N ASP A 31 -8.15 0.74 21.68
CA ASP A 31 -7.90 2.18 21.87
C ASP A 31 -7.09 2.76 20.70
N ASP A 32 -6.04 2.06 20.26
CA ASP A 32 -5.23 2.46 19.09
C ASP A 32 -6.07 2.53 17.81
N LYS A 33 -6.97 1.55 17.60
CA LYS A 33 -7.89 1.54 16.45
C LYS A 33 -8.82 2.74 16.47
N ALA A 34 -9.38 3.08 17.65
CA ALA A 34 -10.23 4.24 17.81
C ALA A 34 -9.47 5.53 17.49
N GLN A 35 -8.25 5.68 18.00
CA GLN A 35 -7.41 6.84 17.74
C GLN A 35 -7.05 6.97 16.24
N ILE A 36 -6.69 5.87 15.57
CA ILE A 36 -6.40 5.88 14.13
C ILE A 36 -7.64 6.27 13.33
N PHE A 37 -8.81 5.75 13.71
CA PHE A 37 -10.08 6.06 13.05
C PHE A 37 -10.45 7.54 13.21
N GLU A 38 -10.35 8.10 14.41
CA GLU A 38 -10.59 9.53 14.67
C GLU A 38 -9.64 10.40 13.85
N GLY A 39 -8.34 10.08 13.85
CA GLY A 39 -7.35 10.81 13.04
C GLY A 39 -7.65 10.76 11.54
N TYR A 40 -8.19 9.64 11.03
CA TYR A 40 -8.62 9.54 9.64
C TYR A 40 -9.86 10.40 9.35
N CYS A 41 -10.84 10.45 10.26
CA CYS A 41 -12.00 11.32 10.14
C CYS A 41 -11.58 12.80 10.12
N ASP A 42 -10.71 13.22 11.02
CA ASP A 42 -10.19 14.59 11.07
C ASP A 42 -9.45 14.95 9.78
N PHE A 43 -8.65 14.03 9.24
CA PHE A 43 -7.98 14.22 7.95
C PHE A 43 -8.97 14.43 6.80
N LEU A 44 -10.04 13.62 6.72
CA LEU A 44 -11.05 13.80 5.67
C LEU A 44 -11.81 15.12 5.83
N ASN A 45 -12.09 15.53 7.06
CA ASN A 45 -12.78 16.79 7.38
C ASN A 45 -11.90 18.02 7.24
N TYR A 46 -10.58 17.87 7.15
CA TYR A 46 -9.63 18.96 6.95
C TYR A 46 -9.84 19.67 5.61
N PHE A 47 -10.33 18.95 4.58
CA PHE A 47 -10.57 19.52 3.26
C PHE A 47 -11.92 20.25 3.22
N ASP A 48 -11.88 21.56 2.99
CA ASP A 48 -13.08 22.33 2.71
C ASP A 48 -13.57 22.10 1.26
N ALA A 49 -14.76 22.62 0.95
CA ALA A 49 -15.40 22.44 -0.36
C ALA A 49 -14.63 23.10 -1.54
N SER A 50 -13.60 23.92 -1.27
CA SER A 50 -12.78 24.55 -2.31
C SER A 50 -11.67 23.63 -2.82
N ILE A 51 -11.31 22.59 -2.06
CA ILE A 51 -10.21 21.68 -2.38
C ILE A 51 -10.76 20.38 -2.98
N HIS A 52 -10.33 20.05 -4.19
CA HIS A 52 -10.68 18.80 -4.84
C HIS A 52 -9.64 17.74 -4.49
N VAL A 53 -10.04 16.70 -3.75
CA VAL A 53 -9.18 15.58 -3.36
C VAL A 53 -9.72 14.28 -3.93
N GLN A 54 -8.83 13.47 -4.50
CA GLN A 54 -9.12 12.10 -4.91
C GLN A 54 -8.14 11.15 -4.22
N LEU A 55 -8.68 10.15 -3.52
CA LEU A 55 -7.91 9.07 -2.91
C LEU A 55 -8.05 7.80 -3.75
N THR A 56 -6.95 7.10 -3.99
CA THR A 56 -6.96 5.81 -4.69
C THR A 56 -6.12 4.82 -3.91
N PHE A 57 -6.76 3.74 -3.47
CA PHE A 57 -6.13 2.70 -2.67
C PHE A 57 -5.90 1.46 -3.52
N ILE A 58 -4.64 1.13 -3.75
CA ILE A 58 -4.26 -0.10 -4.45
C ILE A 58 -3.96 -1.16 -3.39
N ASN A 59 -4.99 -1.93 -3.02
CA ASN A 59 -4.82 -3.08 -2.14
C ASN A 59 -4.28 -4.25 -2.95
N GLN A 60 -2.95 -4.38 -3.02
CA GLN A 60 -2.33 -5.60 -3.53
C GLN A 60 -2.49 -6.68 -2.47
N ARG A 61 -3.51 -7.53 -2.62
CA ARG A 61 -3.46 -8.85 -1.98
C ARG A 61 -2.33 -9.58 -2.69
N ALA A 62 -1.21 -9.82 -2.00
CA ALA A 62 -0.24 -10.78 -2.47
C ALA A 62 -0.99 -12.10 -2.64
N ASN A 63 -1.32 -12.47 -3.87
CA ASN A 63 -1.89 -13.76 -4.16
C ASN A 63 -0.78 -14.76 -3.84
N MET A 64 -0.83 -15.37 -2.65
CA MET A 64 0.22 -16.30 -2.22
C MET A 64 0.46 -17.38 -3.27
N GLN A 65 -0.54 -17.76 -4.07
CA GLN A 65 -0.39 -18.70 -5.18
C GLN A 65 0.52 -18.18 -6.31
N ASP A 66 0.46 -16.89 -6.65
CA ASP A 66 1.32 -16.28 -7.67
C ASP A 66 2.74 -16.03 -7.13
N PHE A 67 2.87 -15.76 -5.83
CA PHE A 67 4.15 -15.65 -5.15
C PHE A 67 4.85 -17.02 -5.07
N THR A 68 4.13 -18.09 -4.72
CA THR A 68 4.70 -19.45 -4.74
C THR A 68 5.21 -19.81 -6.13
N ARG A 69 4.48 -19.48 -7.20
CA ARG A 69 4.90 -19.74 -8.59
C ARG A 69 6.12 -18.93 -9.05
N SER A 70 6.36 -17.75 -8.48
CA SER A 70 7.52 -16.93 -8.85
C SER A 70 8.79 -17.29 -8.07
N ILE A 71 8.66 -18.01 -6.95
CA ILE A 71 9.78 -18.57 -6.18
C ILE A 71 10.03 -20.04 -6.53
N ASP A 72 9.08 -20.72 -7.17
CA ASP A 72 9.17 -22.12 -7.57
C ASP A 72 10.39 -22.33 -8.48
N ILE A 73 11.37 -23.09 -7.99
CA ILE A 73 12.57 -23.42 -8.77
C ILE A 73 12.22 -24.68 -9.58
N PRO A 74 12.07 -24.59 -10.91
CA PRO A 74 11.70 -25.75 -11.69
C PRO A 74 12.78 -26.84 -11.60
N PRO A 75 12.40 -28.13 -11.51
CA PRO A 75 13.33 -29.23 -11.46
C PRO A 75 14.20 -29.25 -12.72
N ARG A 76 15.50 -29.49 -12.57
CA ARG A 76 16.47 -29.50 -13.68
C ARG A 76 16.89 -30.90 -14.12
N GLY A 77 16.38 -31.94 -13.47
CA GLY A 77 16.77 -33.32 -13.68
C GLY A 77 18.17 -33.63 -13.15
N ASP A 78 18.65 -32.90 -12.15
CA ASP A 78 19.98 -33.08 -11.54
C ASP A 78 19.88 -33.68 -10.12
N GLU A 79 21.02 -34.11 -9.56
CA GLU A 79 21.08 -34.72 -8.22
C GLU A 79 20.64 -33.77 -7.08
N TYR A 80 20.42 -32.49 -7.37
CA TYR A 80 20.01 -31.47 -6.40
C TYR A 80 18.51 -31.17 -6.44
N ASP A 81 17.73 -31.83 -7.30
CA ASP A 81 16.28 -31.67 -7.35
C ASP A 81 15.56 -32.13 -6.06
N GLY A 82 16.20 -32.97 -5.23
CA GLY A 82 15.65 -33.39 -3.94
C GLY A 82 15.64 -32.32 -2.85
N ILE A 83 16.32 -31.18 -3.06
CA ILE A 83 16.45 -30.07 -2.11
C ILE A 83 16.04 -28.71 -2.71
N ARG A 84 15.47 -28.71 -3.92
CA ARG A 84 14.91 -27.52 -4.58
C ARG A 84 13.46 -27.28 -4.20
#